data_AF-A0A4P6L4S8-F1
#
_entry.id   AF-A0A4P6L4S8-F1
#
_cell.length_a   1.000
_cell.length_b   1.000
_cell.length_c   1.000
_cell.angle_alpha   90.00
_cell.angle_beta   90.00
_cell.angle_gamma   90.00
#
_symmetry.space_group_name_H-M   'P 1'
#
loop_
_entity.id
_entity.type
_entity.pdbx_description
1 polymer ?
#
loop_
_entity_poly.entity_id
_entity_poly.type
_entity_poly.pdbx_seq_one_letter_code
_entity_poly.pdbx_strand_id
1 'polypeptide(L)'
;MRRRSFIVLGCVFMCPVAQAVAPVVTLAVLVKTLGEAGEAMSKVVKGMRDLVEAGTDSYGFVAAVRDRDRLKRLSVQFAGLTSDSNMMVLDSLTRYIAHVERAPGGRSDAQAQLLWRKAVDNFRVVLQTVHGLLKDLNEEKSDLVLQPVFLSLNDILHSRSSMLAELEALPPPTSREDLRLLKEAREAYRVLSERTRELIAQLNAYISRIGDTTAP
;
A
#
# COMPACT_ATOMS: atom_id res chain seq x y z
N MET A 1 -22.66 11.97 72.66
CA MET A 1 -21.93 12.74 71.62
C MET A 1 -20.92 11.82 70.92
N ARG A 2 -21.18 11.39 69.68
CA ARG A 2 -20.22 10.66 68.83
C ARG A 2 -20.21 11.33 67.45
N ARG A 3 -19.13 12.02 67.10
CA ARG A 3 -18.89 12.55 65.75
C ARG A 3 -18.34 11.42 64.87
N ARG A 4 -19.06 11.06 63.81
CA ARG A 4 -18.56 10.20 62.73
C ARG A 4 -18.10 11.11 61.59
N SER A 5 -16.80 11.17 61.37
CA SER A 5 -16.20 11.79 60.19
C SER A 5 -16.22 10.78 59.05
N PHE A 6 -16.95 11.06 57.99
CA PHE A 6 -16.86 10.33 56.72
C PHE A 6 -15.88 11.08 55.81
N ILE A 7 -14.75 10.45 55.51
CA ILE A 7 -13.82 10.90 54.47
C ILE A 7 -14.26 10.18 53.19
N VAL A 8 -14.85 10.92 52.25
CA VAL A 8 -15.11 10.45 50.89
C VAL A 8 -13.84 10.71 50.08
N LEU A 9 -13.03 9.67 49.88
CA LEU A 9 -11.87 9.71 48.99
C LEU A 9 -12.38 9.59 47.55
N GLY A 10 -12.54 10.73 46.87
CA GLY A 10 -12.88 10.78 45.46
C GLY A 10 -11.66 10.45 44.60
N CYS A 11 -11.53 9.21 44.16
CA CYS A 11 -10.62 8.85 43.06
C CYS A 11 -11.21 9.38 41.74
N VAL A 12 -10.78 10.57 41.34
CA VAL A 12 -10.91 11.03 39.95
C VAL A 12 -9.88 10.27 39.13
N PHE A 13 -10.25 9.11 38.60
CA PHE A 13 -9.50 8.47 37.53
C PHE A 13 -9.65 9.33 36.28
N MET A 14 -8.70 10.22 36.03
CA MET A 14 -8.47 10.74 34.69
C MET A 14 -7.95 9.59 33.83
N CYS A 15 -8.86 8.88 33.16
CA CYS A 15 -8.47 8.11 31.99
C CYS A 15 -7.92 9.10 30.96
N PRO A 16 -6.68 8.94 30.48
CA PRO A 16 -6.24 9.68 29.31
C PRO A 16 -7.19 9.30 28.17
N VAL A 17 -7.95 10.27 27.66
CA VAL A 17 -8.67 10.12 26.40
C VAL A 17 -7.58 10.03 25.34
N ALA A 18 -7.13 8.81 25.05
CA ALA A 18 -6.42 8.52 23.82
C ALA A 18 -7.34 9.02 22.72
N GLN A 19 -6.96 10.08 22.02
CA GLN A 19 -7.65 10.52 20.82
C GLN A 19 -7.61 9.32 19.88
N ALA A 20 -8.75 8.62 19.77
CA ALA A 20 -8.92 7.55 18.82
C ALA A 20 -8.63 8.18 17.45
N VAL A 21 -7.48 7.85 16.87
CA VAL A 21 -7.18 8.22 15.49
C VAL A 21 -8.30 7.60 14.68
N ALA A 22 -9.11 8.44 14.04
CA ALA A 22 -10.26 7.96 13.32
C ALA A 22 -9.80 6.90 12.30
N PRO A 23 -10.48 5.74 12.16
CA PRO A 23 -10.07 4.63 11.29
C PRO A 23 -9.72 5.08 9.87
N VAL A 24 -10.36 6.15 9.47
CA VAL A 24 -10.29 6.78 8.17
C VAL A 24 -9.03 7.61 7.97
N VAL A 25 -8.50 8.25 9.01
CA VAL A 25 -7.20 8.93 8.95
C VAL A 25 -6.11 7.88 8.69
N THR A 26 -6.19 6.73 9.37
CA THR A 26 -5.29 5.58 9.12
C THR A 26 -5.39 5.09 7.68
N LEU A 27 -6.60 5.01 7.13
CA LEU A 27 -6.80 4.60 5.74
C LEU A 27 -6.27 5.65 4.73
N ALA A 28 -6.49 6.93 4.95
CA ALA A 28 -5.98 8.00 4.10
C ALA A 28 -4.44 7.98 4.08
N VAL A 29 -3.82 7.74 5.24
CA VAL A 29 -2.38 7.55 5.38
C VAL A 29 -1.92 6.30 4.61
N LEU A 30 -2.62 5.18 4.73
CA LEU A 30 -2.32 3.95 3.98
C LEU A 30 -2.38 4.17 2.46
N VAL A 31 -3.41 4.85 1.96
CA VAL A 31 -3.54 5.16 0.53
C VAL A 31 -2.46 6.12 0.05
N LYS A 32 -2.15 7.16 0.83
CA LYS A 32 -1.03 8.06 0.52
C LYS A 32 0.28 7.29 0.42
N THR A 33 0.53 6.40 1.37
CA THR A 33 1.71 5.53 1.39
C THR A 33 1.76 4.61 0.17
N LEU A 34 0.66 4.00 -0.23
CA LEU A 34 0.60 3.22 -1.46
C LEU A 34 0.90 4.09 -2.69
N GLY A 35 0.45 5.35 -2.67
CA GLY A 35 0.81 6.36 -3.66
C GLY A 35 2.32 6.64 -3.72
N GLU A 36 2.95 6.86 -2.57
CA GLU A 36 4.40 7.06 -2.42
C GLU A 36 5.19 5.82 -2.89
N ALA A 37 4.69 4.61 -2.58
CA ALA A 37 5.23 3.35 -3.11
C ALA A 37 5.13 3.30 -4.64
N GLY A 38 3.98 3.69 -5.20
CA GLY A 38 3.77 3.86 -6.64
C GLY A 38 4.82 4.74 -7.30
N GLU A 39 5.07 5.90 -6.70
CA GLU A 39 6.03 6.87 -7.20
C GLU A 39 7.47 6.36 -7.09
N ALA A 40 7.82 5.72 -5.97
CA ALA A 40 9.12 5.09 -5.79
C ALA A 40 9.36 4.00 -6.84
N MET A 41 8.35 3.16 -7.12
CA MET A 41 8.42 2.15 -8.19
C MET A 41 8.64 2.80 -9.57
N SER A 42 7.93 3.89 -9.88
CA SER A 42 8.15 4.66 -11.11
C SER A 42 9.60 5.13 -11.25
N LYS A 43 10.18 5.64 -10.16
CA LYS A 43 11.60 6.06 -10.12
C LYS A 43 12.55 4.88 -10.33
N VAL A 44 12.25 3.70 -9.78
CA VAL A 44 13.04 2.48 -10.02
C VAL A 44 12.98 2.06 -11.48
N VAL A 45 11.79 2.00 -12.08
CA VAL A 45 11.61 1.68 -13.51
C VAL A 45 12.37 2.67 -14.40
N LYS A 46 12.27 3.96 -14.09
CA LYS A 46 13.04 5.00 -14.79
C LYS A 46 14.54 4.80 -14.64
N GLY A 47 15.04 4.65 -13.41
CA GLY A 47 16.47 4.45 -13.16
C GLY A 47 17.02 3.21 -13.89
N MET A 48 16.25 2.12 -13.93
CA MET A 48 16.65 0.93 -14.68
C MET A 48 16.67 1.15 -16.19
N ARG A 49 15.70 1.90 -16.74
CA ARG A 49 15.71 2.31 -18.15
C ARG A 49 16.96 3.14 -18.46
N ASP A 50 17.22 4.16 -17.64
CA ASP A 50 18.37 5.06 -17.81
C ASP A 50 19.70 4.27 -17.77
N LEU A 51 19.80 3.26 -16.90
CA LEU A 51 20.99 2.39 -16.81
C LEU A 51 21.20 1.51 -18.04
N VAL A 52 20.13 0.96 -18.61
CA VAL A 52 20.26 0.13 -19.82
C VAL A 52 20.56 1.01 -21.04
N GLU A 53 19.93 2.18 -21.16
CA GLU A 53 20.26 3.17 -22.20
C GLU A 53 21.72 3.66 -22.10
N ALA A 54 22.24 3.88 -20.88
CA ALA A 54 23.66 4.19 -20.68
C ALA A 54 24.58 2.99 -20.92
N GLY A 55 24.09 1.78 -20.66
CA GLY A 55 24.83 0.53 -20.81
C GLY A 55 25.00 0.07 -22.27
N THR A 56 24.08 0.43 -23.17
CA THR A 56 24.20 0.10 -24.60
C THR A 56 25.47 0.66 -25.27
N ASP A 57 26.11 1.67 -24.67
CA ASP A 57 27.32 2.30 -25.22
C ASP A 57 28.65 1.70 -24.69
N SER A 58 28.65 0.84 -23.67
CA SER A 58 29.91 0.31 -23.08
C SER A 58 29.81 -0.94 -22.18
N TYR A 59 28.60 -1.46 -21.90
CA TYR A 59 28.40 -2.52 -20.90
C TYR A 59 28.55 -3.92 -21.52
N GLY A 60 29.26 -4.81 -20.83
CA GLY A 60 29.44 -6.20 -21.28
C GLY A 60 28.10 -6.93 -21.42
N PHE A 61 27.90 -7.59 -22.57
CA PHE A 61 26.69 -8.35 -22.96
C PHE A 61 26.09 -9.20 -21.82
N VAL A 62 26.94 -9.85 -21.01
CA VAL A 62 26.52 -10.71 -19.89
C VAL A 62 25.77 -9.92 -18.80
N ALA A 63 26.20 -8.70 -18.49
CA ALA A 63 25.56 -7.88 -17.48
C ALA A 63 24.23 -7.30 -17.98
N ALA A 64 24.15 -6.95 -19.27
CA ALA A 64 22.90 -6.52 -19.92
C ALA A 64 21.85 -7.65 -19.95
N VAL A 65 22.24 -8.89 -20.27
CA VAL A 65 21.34 -10.05 -20.23
C VAL A 65 20.83 -10.32 -18.81
N ARG A 66 21.72 -10.27 -17.82
CA ARG A 66 21.33 -10.44 -16.41
C ARG A 66 20.33 -9.38 -15.96
N ASP A 67 20.58 -8.13 -16.30
CA ASP A 67 19.72 -7.00 -15.93
C ASP A 67 18.38 -7.05 -16.69
N ARG A 68 18.36 -7.53 -17.94
CA ARG A 68 17.12 -7.80 -18.69
C ARG A 68 16.28 -8.89 -18.03
N ASP A 69 16.87 -10.02 -17.69
CA ASP A 69 16.15 -11.12 -17.06
C ASP A 69 15.63 -10.72 -15.67
N ARG A 70 16.36 -9.85 -14.97
CA ARG A 70 15.92 -9.18 -13.75
C ARG A 70 14.70 -8.30 -13.98
N LEU A 71 14.75 -7.43 -14.99
CA LEU A 71 13.62 -6.57 -15.38
C LEU A 71 12.38 -7.39 -15.72
N LYS A 72 12.55 -8.52 -16.40
CA LYS A 72 11.46 -9.44 -16.74
C LYS A 72 10.82 -10.05 -15.49
N ARG A 73 11.62 -10.54 -14.53
CA ARG A 73 11.08 -11.08 -13.26
C ARG A 73 10.31 -10.03 -12.48
N LEU A 74 10.90 -8.86 -12.29
CA LEU A 74 10.26 -7.74 -11.59
C LEU A 74 8.95 -7.34 -12.27
N SER A 75 8.97 -7.20 -13.60
CA SER A 75 7.77 -6.88 -14.37
C SER A 75 6.64 -7.90 -14.17
N VAL A 76 6.96 -9.20 -14.16
CA VAL A 76 5.97 -10.26 -13.89
C VAL A 76 5.41 -10.16 -12.48
N GLN A 77 6.27 -9.96 -11.47
CA GLN A 77 5.80 -9.83 -10.09
C GLN A 77 4.93 -8.57 -9.90
N PHE A 78 5.29 -7.45 -10.54
CA PHE A 78 4.48 -6.23 -10.54
C PHE A 78 3.16 -6.38 -11.31
N ALA A 79 3.14 -7.13 -12.42
CA ALA A 79 1.92 -7.44 -13.16
C ALA A 79 0.94 -8.24 -12.29
N GLY A 80 1.43 -9.21 -11.52
CA GLY A 80 0.62 -9.95 -10.56
C GLY A 80 0.02 -9.06 -9.47
N LEU A 81 0.80 -8.10 -8.95
CA LEU A 81 0.32 -7.14 -7.95
C LEU A 81 -0.78 -6.23 -8.50
N THR A 82 -0.63 -5.76 -9.74
CA THR A 82 -1.55 -4.77 -10.33
C THR A 82 -2.81 -5.35 -10.95
N SER A 83 -2.76 -6.58 -11.46
CA SER A 83 -3.95 -7.27 -11.97
C SER A 83 -4.86 -7.68 -10.83
N ASP A 84 -4.38 -8.52 -9.92
CA ASP A 84 -5.28 -9.29 -9.07
C ASP A 84 -5.50 -8.60 -7.72
N SER A 85 -4.41 -8.12 -7.09
CA SER A 85 -4.50 -7.56 -5.75
C SER A 85 -5.16 -6.18 -5.72
N ASN A 86 -4.93 -5.34 -6.74
CA ASN A 86 -5.56 -4.02 -6.83
C ASN A 86 -7.07 -4.10 -7.08
N MET A 87 -7.51 -5.03 -7.92
CA MET A 87 -8.95 -5.26 -8.14
C MET A 87 -9.63 -5.72 -6.85
N MET A 88 -8.99 -6.60 -6.06
CA MET A 88 -9.55 -7.07 -4.79
C MET A 88 -9.75 -5.94 -3.77
N VAL A 89 -8.77 -5.03 -3.62
CA VAL A 89 -8.91 -3.86 -2.72
C VAL A 89 -10.05 -2.95 -3.20
N LEU A 90 -10.09 -2.59 -4.48
CA LEU A 90 -11.11 -1.70 -5.03
C LEU A 90 -12.53 -2.29 -4.93
N ASP A 91 -12.69 -3.57 -5.26
CA ASP A 91 -13.96 -4.28 -5.17
C ASP A 91 -14.43 -4.38 -3.71
N SER A 92 -13.56 -4.78 -2.79
CA SER A 92 -13.91 -4.90 -1.36
C SER A 92 -14.32 -3.56 -0.73
N LEU A 93 -13.59 -2.48 -1.01
CA LEU A 93 -13.97 -1.14 -0.58
C LEU A 93 -15.31 -0.69 -1.20
N THR A 94 -15.51 -0.96 -2.50
CA THR A 94 -16.75 -0.59 -3.19
C THR A 94 -17.96 -1.31 -2.60
N ARG A 95 -17.83 -2.62 -2.32
CA ARG A 95 -18.88 -3.42 -1.68
C ARG A 95 -19.18 -2.92 -0.27
N TYR A 96 -18.15 -2.61 0.51
CA TYR A 96 -18.32 -2.04 1.85
C TYR A 96 -19.08 -0.71 1.81
N ILE A 97 -18.60 0.26 1.01
CA ILE A 97 -19.23 1.59 0.88
C ILE A 97 -20.69 1.44 0.45
N ALA A 98 -20.96 0.66 -0.60
CA ALA A 98 -22.31 0.44 -1.10
C ALA A 98 -23.24 -0.23 -0.07
N HIS A 99 -22.71 -1.11 0.79
CA HIS A 99 -23.47 -1.72 1.88
C HIS A 99 -23.89 -0.68 2.91
N VAL A 100 -22.95 0.13 3.40
CA VAL A 100 -23.23 1.15 4.42
C VAL A 100 -24.20 2.22 3.88
N GLU A 101 -24.07 2.61 2.61
CA GLU A 101 -24.97 3.59 1.98
C GLU A 101 -26.41 3.11 1.82
N ARG A 102 -26.64 1.80 1.66
CA ARG A 102 -27.98 1.22 1.54
C ARG A 102 -28.70 1.07 2.89
N ALA A 103 -27.94 1.07 3.99
CA ALA A 103 -28.47 0.97 5.35
C ALA A 103 -28.08 2.22 6.19
N PRO A 104 -28.53 3.43 5.81
CA PRO A 104 -28.23 4.65 6.54
C PRO A 104 -28.89 4.59 7.92
N GLY A 105 -28.08 4.48 8.98
CA GLY A 105 -28.59 4.34 10.36
C GLY A 105 -27.59 3.86 11.40
N GLY A 106 -26.33 3.62 11.03
CA GLY A 106 -25.25 3.40 12.00
C GLY A 106 -25.27 2.06 12.75
N ARG A 107 -26.20 1.14 12.44
CA ARG A 107 -26.02 -0.26 12.85
C ARG A 107 -24.97 -0.89 11.95
N SER A 108 -23.75 -0.99 12.47
CA SER A 108 -22.80 -2.00 11.99
C SER A 108 -23.45 -3.35 12.23
N ASP A 109 -24.06 -3.91 11.19
CA ASP A 109 -24.50 -5.29 11.20
C ASP A 109 -23.29 -6.21 10.98
N ALA A 110 -23.45 -7.49 11.28
CA ALA A 110 -22.37 -8.48 11.10
C ALA A 110 -21.80 -8.47 9.66
N GLN A 111 -22.62 -8.08 8.69
CA GLN A 111 -22.24 -7.96 7.29
C GLN A 111 -21.27 -6.79 7.04
N ALA A 112 -21.53 -5.60 7.60
CA ALA A 112 -20.62 -4.46 7.51
C ALA A 112 -19.24 -4.81 8.11
N GLN A 113 -19.22 -5.50 9.26
CA GLN A 113 -17.97 -5.96 9.89
C GLN A 113 -17.22 -6.97 9.01
N LEU A 114 -17.93 -7.88 8.35
CA LEU A 114 -17.32 -8.87 7.45
C LEU A 114 -16.70 -8.20 6.22
N LEU A 115 -17.45 -7.29 5.57
CA LEU A 115 -16.99 -6.55 4.41
C LEU A 115 -15.79 -5.66 4.75
N TRP A 116 -15.82 -5.01 5.92
CA TRP A 116 -14.71 -4.19 6.40
C TRP A 116 -13.45 -5.02 6.62
N ARG A 117 -13.54 -6.13 7.37
CA ARG A 117 -12.40 -7.04 7.58
C ARG A 117 -11.83 -7.53 6.26
N LYS A 118 -12.68 -7.87 5.29
CA LYS A 118 -12.22 -8.28 3.96
C LYS A 118 -11.44 -7.18 3.25
N ALA A 119 -11.87 -5.92 3.35
CA ALA A 119 -11.14 -4.79 2.79
C ALA A 119 -9.76 -4.61 3.45
N VAL A 120 -9.71 -4.66 4.79
CA VAL A 120 -8.45 -4.57 5.55
C VAL A 120 -7.49 -5.71 5.22
N ASP A 121 -7.98 -6.94 5.09
CA ASP A 121 -7.19 -8.11 4.69
C ASP A 121 -6.62 -7.95 3.28
N ASN A 122 -7.41 -7.43 2.34
CA ASN A 122 -6.91 -7.20 0.98
C ASN A 122 -5.79 -6.13 0.98
N PHE A 123 -5.90 -5.08 1.80
CA PHE A 123 -4.80 -4.11 1.98
C PHE A 123 -3.56 -4.75 2.58
N ARG A 124 -3.72 -5.65 3.57
CA ARG A 124 -2.61 -6.40 4.17
C ARG A 124 -1.87 -7.23 3.12
N VAL A 125 -2.59 -7.96 2.28
CA VAL A 125 -2.00 -8.74 1.19
C VAL A 125 -1.21 -7.84 0.24
N VAL A 126 -1.77 -6.70 -0.19
CA VAL A 126 -1.06 -5.76 -1.05
C VAL A 126 0.22 -5.27 -0.38
N LEU A 127 0.17 -4.83 0.87
CA LEU A 127 1.34 -4.32 1.58
C LEU A 127 2.42 -5.39 1.79
N GLN A 128 2.03 -6.63 2.08
CA GLN A 128 2.97 -7.76 2.17
C GLN A 128 3.64 -8.05 0.83
N THR A 129 2.88 -8.04 -0.26
CA THR A 129 3.45 -8.26 -1.61
C THR A 129 4.39 -7.12 -2.00
N VAL A 130 4.03 -5.86 -1.74
CA VAL A 130 4.94 -4.71 -1.97
C VAL A 130 6.20 -4.86 -1.12
N HIS A 131 6.09 -5.24 0.15
CA HIS A 131 7.25 -5.45 1.02
C HIS A 131 8.15 -6.59 0.51
N GLY A 132 7.58 -7.70 0.05
CA GLY A 132 8.31 -8.81 -0.58
C GLY A 132 9.09 -8.35 -1.82
N LEU A 133 8.43 -7.63 -2.72
CA LEU A 133 9.06 -7.05 -3.92
C LEU A 133 10.27 -6.16 -3.60
N LEU A 134 10.13 -5.33 -2.56
CA LEU A 134 11.20 -4.45 -2.14
C LEU A 134 12.35 -5.21 -1.48
N LYS A 135 12.03 -6.22 -0.65
CA LYS A 135 13.04 -7.09 -0.07
C LYS A 135 13.85 -7.79 -1.16
N ASP A 136 13.18 -8.36 -2.18
CA ASP A 136 13.83 -8.99 -3.34
C ASP A 136 14.74 -7.99 -4.07
N LEU A 137 14.28 -6.75 -4.26
CA LEU A 137 15.08 -5.67 -4.87
C LEU A 137 16.34 -5.32 -4.06
N ASN A 138 16.27 -5.37 -2.72
CA ASN A 138 17.37 -5.04 -1.82
C ASN A 138 18.39 -6.18 -1.67
N GLU A 139 17.91 -7.43 -1.59
CA GLU A 139 18.79 -8.60 -1.52
C GLU A 139 19.64 -8.75 -2.79
N GLU A 140 19.16 -8.25 -3.92
CA GLU A 140 19.91 -8.28 -5.19
C GLU A 140 21.11 -7.29 -5.26
N LYS A 141 21.48 -6.58 -4.17
CA LYS A 141 22.75 -5.82 -3.96
C LYS A 141 23.44 -5.27 -5.22
N SER A 142 22.70 -4.57 -6.07
CA SER A 142 23.31 -3.79 -7.14
C SER A 142 23.49 -2.38 -6.62
N ASP A 143 24.73 -1.88 -6.62
CA ASP A 143 25.12 -0.51 -6.24
C ASP A 143 24.34 0.59 -7.00
N LEU A 144 23.54 0.19 -7.98
CA LEU A 144 22.73 1.02 -8.85
C LEU A 144 21.31 1.28 -8.33
N VAL A 145 20.85 0.59 -7.27
CA VAL A 145 19.49 0.77 -6.74
C VAL A 145 19.50 1.86 -5.66
N LEU A 146 18.75 2.94 -5.93
CA LEU A 146 18.45 4.11 -5.10
C LEU A 146 18.22 3.78 -3.61
N GLN A 147 19.29 3.53 -2.85
CA GLN A 147 19.26 3.23 -1.41
C GLN A 147 18.35 4.17 -0.61
N PRO A 148 18.35 5.50 -0.85
CA PRO A 148 17.48 6.41 -0.11
C PRO A 148 15.99 6.16 -0.35
N VAL A 149 15.61 5.84 -1.59
CA VAL A 149 14.22 5.57 -1.96
C VAL A 149 13.78 4.23 -1.35
N PHE A 150 14.65 3.23 -1.39
CA PHE A 150 14.40 1.94 -0.76
C PHE A 150 14.22 2.05 0.75
N LEU A 151 15.15 2.72 1.45
CA LEU A 151 15.09 2.90 2.90
C LEU A 151 13.83 3.66 3.32
N SER A 152 13.53 4.76 2.64
CA SER A 152 12.30 5.53 2.90
C SER A 152 11.06 4.67 2.71
N LEU A 153 11.02 3.85 1.67
CA LEU A 153 9.86 3.01 1.37
C LEU A 153 9.72 1.85 2.37
N ASN A 154 10.83 1.26 2.80
CA ASN A 154 10.83 0.19 3.79
C ASN A 154 10.38 0.71 5.17
N ASP A 155 10.86 1.87 5.60
CA ASP A 155 10.41 2.52 6.84
C ASP A 155 8.92 2.84 6.79
N ILE A 156 8.45 3.36 5.65
CA ILE A 156 7.03 3.61 5.42
C ILE A 156 6.25 2.30 5.54
N LEU A 157 6.65 1.20 4.90
CA LEU A 157 5.89 -0.06 4.98
C LEU A 157 5.92 -0.68 6.38
N HIS A 158 7.06 -0.62 7.07
CA HIS A 158 7.19 -1.17 8.41
C HIS A 158 6.29 -0.42 9.40
N SER A 159 6.32 0.91 9.39
CA SER A 159 5.46 1.78 10.21
C SER A 159 3.95 1.61 9.91
N ARG A 160 3.59 0.97 8.78
CA ARG A 160 2.20 0.86 8.33
C ARG A 160 1.62 -0.54 8.51
N SER A 161 2.49 -1.55 8.67
CA SER A 161 2.08 -2.87 9.14
C SER A 161 1.42 -2.79 10.53
N SER A 162 1.93 -1.94 11.42
CA SER A 162 1.30 -1.66 12.73
C SER A 162 -0.03 -0.91 12.58
N MET A 163 -0.12 0.05 11.64
CA MET A 163 -1.36 0.77 11.37
C MET A 163 -2.48 -0.13 10.83
N LEU A 164 -2.17 -1.19 10.08
CA LEU A 164 -3.18 -2.17 9.67
C LEU A 164 -3.71 -2.99 10.86
N ALA A 165 -2.84 -3.33 11.81
CA ALA A 165 -3.27 -4.02 13.04
C ALA A 165 -4.17 -3.11 13.88
N GLU A 166 -3.86 -1.82 13.96
CA GLU A 166 -4.73 -0.81 14.59
C GLU A 166 -6.07 -0.67 13.85
N LEU A 167 -6.05 -0.64 12.51
CA LEU A 167 -7.25 -0.51 11.69
C LEU A 167 -8.21 -1.70 11.85
N GLU A 168 -7.68 -2.90 12.06
CA GLU A 168 -8.47 -4.10 12.33
C GLU A 168 -9.13 -4.08 13.72
N ALA A 169 -8.48 -3.45 14.70
CA ALA A 169 -9.00 -3.29 16.06
C ALA A 169 -10.09 -2.21 16.16
N LEU A 170 -10.18 -1.32 15.18
CA LEU A 170 -11.16 -0.24 15.15
C LEU A 170 -12.52 -0.69 14.59
N PRO A 171 -13.64 -0.10 15.05
CA PRO A 171 -14.95 -0.38 14.48
C PRO A 171 -15.00 0.07 13.01
N PRO A 172 -15.84 -0.58 12.18
CA PRO A 172 -15.98 -0.20 10.78
C PRO A 172 -16.42 1.27 10.64
N PRO A 173 -15.82 2.03 9.72
CA PRO A 173 -16.20 3.42 9.41
C PRO A 173 -17.62 3.57 8.84
N THR A 174 -18.59 3.97 9.67
CA THR A 174 -20.00 4.10 9.24
C THR A 174 -20.50 5.53 9.10
N SER A 175 -19.77 6.55 9.58
CA SER A 175 -20.27 7.92 9.51
C SER A 175 -20.22 8.47 8.09
N ARG A 176 -21.03 9.51 7.80
CA ARG A 176 -21.03 10.16 6.48
C ARG A 176 -19.65 10.71 6.10
N GLU A 177 -18.95 11.26 7.08
CA GLU A 177 -17.60 11.77 6.90
C GLU A 177 -16.61 10.63 6.62
N ASP A 178 -16.75 9.53 7.35
CA ASP A 178 -15.90 8.36 7.12
C ASP A 178 -16.08 7.79 5.71
N LEU A 179 -17.34 7.71 5.24
CA LEU A 179 -17.66 7.24 3.90
C LEU A 179 -17.13 8.18 2.81
N ARG A 180 -17.15 9.51 3.04
CA ARG A 180 -16.58 10.48 2.10
C ARG A 180 -15.09 10.21 1.92
N LEU A 181 -14.36 10.11 3.03
CA LEU A 181 -12.92 9.89 3.03
C LEU A 181 -12.55 8.48 2.51
N LEU A 182 -13.36 7.46 2.77
CA LEU A 182 -13.22 6.13 2.16
C LEU A 182 -13.34 6.16 0.64
N LYS A 183 -14.27 6.96 0.10
CA LYS A 183 -14.42 7.14 -1.34
C LYS A 183 -13.21 7.83 -1.95
N GLU A 184 -12.69 8.86 -1.28
CA GLU A 184 -11.46 9.56 -1.68
C GLU A 184 -10.26 8.61 -1.67
N ALA A 185 -10.11 7.81 -0.62
CA ALA A 185 -9.08 6.79 -0.50
C ALA A 185 -9.19 5.74 -1.63
N ARG A 186 -10.41 5.23 -1.89
CA ARG A 186 -10.66 4.30 -3.00
C ARG A 186 -10.29 4.92 -4.35
N GLU A 187 -10.64 6.18 -4.58
CA GLU A 187 -10.38 6.86 -5.84
C GLU A 187 -8.88 7.11 -6.05
N ALA A 188 -8.18 7.57 -5.02
CA ALA A 188 -6.73 7.71 -5.06
C ALA A 188 -6.03 6.36 -5.32
N TYR A 189 -6.52 5.26 -4.73
CA TYR A 189 -6.01 3.92 -5.02
C TYR A 189 -6.30 3.45 -6.45
N ARG A 190 -7.46 3.81 -7.02
CA ARG A 190 -7.79 3.52 -8.42
C ARG A 190 -6.80 4.20 -9.37
N VAL A 191 -6.56 5.49 -9.18
CA VAL A 191 -5.60 6.27 -9.97
C VAL A 191 -4.19 5.69 -9.85
N LEU A 192 -3.78 5.33 -8.63
CA LEU A 192 -2.51 4.65 -8.39
C LEU A 192 -2.40 3.35 -9.20
N SER A 193 -3.40 2.47 -9.10
CA SER A 193 -3.41 1.19 -9.81
C SER A 193 -3.33 1.36 -11.33
N GLU A 194 -3.99 2.37 -11.90
CA GLU A 194 -3.94 2.68 -13.33
C GLU A 194 -2.53 3.12 -13.73
N ARG A 195 -1.92 4.04 -12.98
CA ARG A 195 -0.54 4.48 -13.22
C ARG A 195 0.46 3.33 -13.11
N THR A 196 0.31 2.45 -12.12
CA THR A 196 1.21 1.30 -11.99
C THR A 196 1.07 0.34 -13.18
N ARG A 197 -0.15 0.13 -13.69
CA ARG A 197 -0.39 -0.68 -14.90
C ARG A 197 0.29 -0.06 -16.13
N GLU A 198 0.20 1.26 -16.30
CA GLU A 198 0.88 1.98 -17.37
C GLU A 198 2.41 1.84 -17.27
N LEU A 199 2.98 1.96 -16.08
CA LEU A 199 4.41 1.79 -15.85
C LEU A 199 4.89 0.37 -16.20
N ILE A 200 4.13 -0.66 -15.82
CA ILE A 200 4.43 -2.05 -16.19
C ILE A 200 4.34 -2.25 -17.70
N ALA A 201 3.34 -1.66 -18.36
CA ALA A 201 3.22 -1.73 -19.81
C ALA A 201 4.43 -1.06 -20.51
N GLN A 202 4.88 0.09 -20.01
CA GLN A 202 6.08 0.76 -20.51
C GLN A 202 7.34 -0.07 -20.29
N LEU A 203 7.48 -0.68 -19.10
CA LEU A 203 8.59 -1.57 -18.79
C LEU A 203 8.61 -2.80 -19.72
N ASN A 204 7.46 -3.44 -19.93
CA ASN A 204 7.35 -4.58 -20.83
C ASN A 204 7.67 -4.21 -22.28
N ALA A 205 7.14 -3.08 -22.78
CA ALA A 205 7.46 -2.59 -24.11
C ALA A 205 8.96 -2.33 -24.28
N TYR A 206 9.61 -1.82 -23.23
CA TYR A 206 11.04 -1.59 -23.22
C TYR A 206 11.86 -2.90 -23.22
N ILE A 207 11.50 -3.87 -22.37
CA ILE A 207 12.13 -5.20 -22.34
C ILE A 207 12.06 -5.87 -23.71
N SER A 208 10.90 -5.79 -24.39
CA SER A 208 10.73 -6.35 -25.74
C SER A 208 11.68 -5.70 -26.75
N ARG A 209 11.83 -4.37 -26.73
CA ARG A 209 12.73 -3.64 -27.65
C ARG A 209 14.19 -4.06 -27.51
N ILE A 210 14.65 -4.35 -26.29
CA ILE A 210 16.01 -4.86 -26.04
C ILE A 210 16.16 -6.30 -26.53
N GLY A 211 15.10 -7.11 -26.43
CA GLY A 211 15.06 -8.47 -26.99
C GLY A 211 15.31 -8.48 -28.50
N ASP A 212 14.70 -7.55 -29.23
CA ASP A 212 14.80 -7.48 -30.69
C ASP A 212 16.17 -6.98 -31.18
N THR A 213 16.86 -6.11 -30.43
CA THR A 213 18.19 -5.60 -30.81
C THR A 213 19.36 -6.55 -30.51
N THR A 214 19.11 -7.65 -29.79
CA THR A 214 20.12 -8.66 -29.44
C THR A 214 20.00 -9.96 -30.25
N ALA A 215 19.06 -10.02 -31.21
CA ALA A 215 18.98 -11.11 -32.17
C ALA A 215 20.08 -10.96 -33.24
N PRO A 216 20.94 -11.97 -33.45
CA PRO A 216 22.04 -11.93 -34.43
C PRO A 216 21.57 -11.94 -35.89
#